data_AF-A0A495XSK5-F1
#
_entry.id   AF-A0A495XSK5-F1
#
_cell.length_a   1.000
_cell.length_b   1.000
_cell.length_c   1.000
_cell.angle_alpha   90.00
_cell.angle_beta   90.00
_cell.angle_gamma   90.00
#
_symmetry.space_group_name_H-M   'P 1'
#
loop_
_entity.id
_entity.type
_entity.pdbx_description
1 polymer ?
#
loop_
_entity_poly.entity_id
_entity_poly.type
_entity_poly.pdbx_seq_one_letter_code
_entity_poly.pdbx_strand_id
1 'polypeptide(L)'
;MSDRLDPTAGPNGATAHTSTDGLSTGQLVSQLSTQVSDLIRGELQLAKAELQESGKRAGIGAGLFGGAGVLALYGGGALVACAVLGLANVVAPWLAALIVAVVLFAVAGIAALVGKKKVSQASAPVQATVQSVKADVETIKDGAHREH
;
A
#
# COMPACT_ATOMS: atom_id res chain seq x y z
N MET A 1 74.95 14.22 48.35
CA MET A 1 74.40 14.25 49.72
C MET A 1 73.23 13.30 49.74
N SER A 2 73.50 12.09 50.25
CA SER A 2 72.55 11.12 50.83
C SER A 2 71.35 10.72 49.97
N ASP A 3 71.38 9.62 49.22
CA ASP A 3 71.39 8.22 49.70
C ASP A 3 70.19 7.89 50.59
N ARG A 4 69.23 7.13 50.03
CA ARG A 4 68.65 5.96 50.69
C ARG A 4 68.00 5.01 49.68
N LEU A 5 68.71 3.91 49.38
CA LEU A 5 68.16 2.60 49.04
C LEU A 5 67.36 2.08 50.27
N ASP A 6 66.33 1.24 50.21
CA ASP A 6 66.38 -0.12 49.67
C ASP A 6 64.97 -0.80 49.85
N PRO A 7 64.78 -2.14 49.82
CA PRO A 7 63.91 -2.79 48.85
C PRO A 7 62.81 -3.64 49.52
N THR A 8 61.65 -3.79 48.89
CA THR A 8 60.76 -4.91 49.23
C THR A 8 60.29 -5.58 47.96
N ALA A 9 61.02 -6.63 47.60
CA ALA A 9 60.54 -7.67 46.72
C ALA A 9 59.25 -8.29 47.31
N GLY A 10 58.21 -8.28 46.50
CA GLY A 10 57.10 -9.23 46.57
C GLY A 10 56.78 -9.65 45.13
N PRO A 11 57.22 -10.83 44.67
CA PRO A 11 56.81 -11.39 43.39
C PRO A 11 55.43 -12.05 43.54
N ASN A 12 54.71 -12.16 42.42
CA ASN A 12 53.42 -12.84 42.24
C ASN A 12 52.22 -11.93 42.61
N GLY A 13 51.29 -11.64 41.72
CA GLY A 13 50.76 -12.47 40.65
C GLY A 13 49.26 -12.49 40.83
N ALA A 14 48.58 -11.52 40.21
CA ALA A 14 47.18 -11.62 39.85
C ALA A 14 46.92 -10.51 38.84
N THR A 15 47.17 -10.86 37.58
CA THR A 15 46.29 -10.43 36.51
C THR A 15 44.85 -10.56 37.02
N ALA A 16 44.25 -9.46 37.48
CA ALA A 16 42.80 -9.30 37.39
C ALA A 16 42.52 -9.12 35.90
N HIS A 17 42.71 -10.20 35.16
CA HIS A 17 41.91 -10.54 34.01
C HIS A 17 40.50 -10.59 34.61
N THR A 18 39.82 -9.44 34.66
CA THR A 18 38.37 -9.41 34.81
C THR A 18 37.90 -10.35 33.74
N SER A 19 37.45 -11.52 34.20
CA SER A 19 37.23 -12.68 33.39
C SER A 19 36.55 -12.24 32.12
N THR A 20 37.27 -12.38 31.02
CA THR A 20 36.69 -12.61 29.71
C THR A 20 36.05 -14.00 29.76
N ASP A 21 35.16 -14.24 30.74
CA ASP A 21 34.20 -15.33 30.67
C ASP A 21 33.30 -14.90 29.53
N GLY A 22 33.59 -15.48 28.37
CA GLY A 22 32.89 -15.21 27.13
C GLY A 22 31.40 -15.16 27.42
N LEU A 23 30.76 -14.10 26.92
CA LEU A 23 29.30 -13.98 26.87
C LEU A 23 28.74 -15.38 26.66
N SER A 24 28.00 -15.89 27.66
CA SER A 24 27.55 -17.28 27.59
C SER A 24 26.76 -17.46 26.30
N THR A 25 26.78 -18.65 25.71
CA THR A 25 26.02 -18.95 24.48
C THR A 25 24.54 -18.53 24.60
N GLY A 26 23.99 -18.55 25.83
CA GLY A 26 22.65 -18.04 26.14
C GLY A 26 22.50 -16.51 26.03
N GLN A 27 23.52 -15.72 26.40
CA GLN A 27 23.50 -14.27 26.23
C GLN A 27 23.59 -13.85 24.75
N LEU A 28 24.37 -14.56 23.93
CA LEU A 28 24.46 -14.30 22.49
C LEU A 28 23.14 -14.62 21.77
N VAL A 29 22.49 -15.74 22.10
CA VAL A 29 21.16 -16.10 21.57
C VAL A 29 20.10 -15.07 22.00
N SER A 30 20.15 -14.60 23.24
CA SER A 30 19.25 -13.53 23.73
C SER A 30 19.45 -12.21 22.98
N GLN A 31 20.70 -11.80 22.72
CA GLN A 31 21.01 -10.58 21.96
C GLN A 31 20.63 -10.69 20.47
N LEU A 32 20.84 -11.84 19.84
CA LEU A 32 20.39 -12.10 18.46
C LEU A 32 18.86 -12.08 18.36
N SER A 33 18.17 -12.75 19.29
CA SER A 33 16.69 -12.72 19.37
C SER A 33 16.16 -11.29 19.52
N THR A 34 16.86 -10.46 20.28
CA THR A 34 16.51 -9.05 20.48
C THR A 34 16.73 -8.24 19.20
N GLN A 35 17.87 -8.40 18.53
CA GLN A 35 18.17 -7.71 17.26
C GLN A 35 17.20 -8.10 16.15
N VAL A 36 16.86 -9.39 16.02
CA VAL A 36 15.86 -9.85 15.04
C VAL A 36 14.48 -9.26 15.37
N SER A 37 14.10 -9.22 16.65
CA SER A 37 12.84 -8.59 17.07
C SER A 37 12.79 -7.10 16.74
N ASP A 38 13.90 -6.40 16.92
CA ASP A 38 14.01 -4.97 16.63
C ASP A 38 14.02 -4.68 15.13
N LEU A 39 14.67 -5.52 14.32
CA LEU A 39 14.63 -5.43 12.86
C LEU A 39 13.21 -5.63 12.32
N ILE A 40 12.51 -6.67 12.78
CA ILE A 40 11.12 -6.94 12.40
C ILE A 40 10.22 -5.74 12.77
N ARG A 41 10.39 -5.19 13.99
CA ARG A 41 9.66 -3.99 14.40
C ARG A 41 9.98 -2.79 13.52
N GLY A 42 11.23 -2.64 13.09
CA GLY A 42 11.68 -1.60 12.18
C GLY A 42 11.02 -1.71 10.81
N GLU A 43 11.04 -2.89 10.18
CA GLU A 43 10.36 -3.12 8.91
C GLU A 43 8.85 -2.92 9.02
N LEU A 44 8.23 -3.36 10.12
CA LEU A 44 6.81 -3.12 10.37
C LEU A 44 6.48 -1.63 10.53
N GLN A 45 7.33 -0.86 11.21
CA GLN A 45 7.15 0.60 11.33
C GLN A 45 7.31 1.29 9.97
N LEU A 46 8.29 0.87 9.17
CA LEU A 46 8.52 1.39 7.83
C LEU A 46 7.33 1.06 6.90
N ALA A 47 6.90 -0.19 6.88
CA ALA A 47 5.74 -0.64 6.11
C ALA A 47 4.46 0.10 6.52
N LYS A 48 4.26 0.33 7.83
CA LYS A 48 3.15 1.16 8.34
C LYS A 48 3.25 2.60 7.85
N ALA A 49 4.43 3.20 7.87
CA ALA A 49 4.65 4.57 7.38
C ALA A 49 4.37 4.67 5.87
N GLU A 50 4.84 3.70 5.08
CA GLU A 50 4.59 3.64 3.64
C GLU A 50 3.10 3.41 3.31
N LEU A 51 2.42 2.53 4.06
CA LEU A 51 0.97 2.33 3.97
C LEU A 51 0.19 3.60 4.32
N GLN A 52 0.59 4.32 5.36
CA GLN A 52 -0.06 5.56 5.76
C GLN A 52 0.12 6.67 4.73
N GLU A 53 1.33 6.83 4.19
CA GLU A 53 1.62 7.81 3.14
C GLU A 53 0.90 7.45 1.83
N SER A 54 0.90 6.17 1.44
CA SER A 54 0.16 5.66 0.29
C SER A 54 -1.35 5.87 0.46
N GLY A 55 -1.87 5.56 1.66
CA GLY A 55 -3.28 5.76 2.01
C GLY A 55 -3.69 7.23 2.00
N LYS A 56 -2.84 8.13 2.50
CA LYS A 56 -3.07 9.58 2.45
C LYS A 56 -3.13 10.09 1.01
N ARG A 57 -2.18 9.71 0.17
CA ARG A 57 -2.16 10.10 -1.25
C ARG A 57 -3.37 9.57 -2.00
N ALA A 58 -3.71 8.30 -1.79
CA ALA A 58 -4.91 7.69 -2.35
C ALA A 58 -6.19 8.40 -1.86
N GLY A 59 -6.27 8.74 -0.57
CA GLY A 59 -7.41 9.44 0.03
C GLY A 59 -7.59 10.86 -0.51
N ILE A 60 -6.51 11.63 -0.65
CA ILE A 60 -6.55 12.97 -1.26
C ILE A 60 -6.99 12.86 -2.73
N GLY A 61 -6.41 11.91 -3.47
CA GLY A 61 -6.79 11.64 -4.86
C GLY A 61 -8.27 11.28 -5.00
N ALA A 62 -8.77 10.36 -4.17
CA ALA A 62 -10.17 9.97 -4.15
C ALA A 62 -11.09 11.13 -3.76
N GLY A 63 -10.69 11.96 -2.78
CA GLY A 63 -11.44 13.14 -2.36
C GLY A 63 -11.53 14.20 -3.45
N LEU A 64 -10.41 14.53 -4.10
CA LEU A 64 -10.37 15.47 -5.22
C LEU A 64 -11.17 14.96 -6.42
N PHE A 65 -11.01 13.68 -6.78
CA PHE A 65 -11.75 13.09 -7.89
C PHE A 65 -13.24 13.00 -7.61
N GLY A 66 -13.62 12.67 -6.37
CA GLY A 66 -15.00 12.71 -5.89
C GLY A 66 -15.60 14.10 -5.97
N GLY A 67 -14.90 15.12 -5.44
CA GLY A 67 -15.32 16.52 -5.50
C GLY A 67 -15.44 17.03 -6.94
N ALA A 68 -14.46 16.75 -7.78
CA ALA A 68 -14.51 17.07 -9.21
C ALA A 68 -15.67 16.37 -9.92
N GLY A 69 -15.97 15.11 -9.57
CA GLY A 69 -17.12 14.37 -10.09
C GLY A 69 -18.46 15.03 -9.73
N VAL A 70 -18.63 15.49 -8.49
CA VAL A 70 -19.83 16.23 -8.06
C VAL A 70 -19.96 17.54 -8.83
N LEU A 71 -18.89 18.33 -8.93
CA LEU A 71 -18.90 19.58 -9.71
C LEU A 71 -19.20 19.34 -11.19
N ALA A 72 -18.61 18.30 -11.78
CA ALA A 72 -18.86 17.91 -13.16
C ALA A 72 -20.32 17.45 -13.37
N LEU A 73 -20.95 16.81 -12.38
CA LEU A 73 -22.36 16.44 -12.43
C LEU A 73 -23.26 17.67 -12.48
N TYR A 74 -23.05 18.64 -11.57
CA TYR A 74 -23.83 19.89 -11.57
C TYR A 74 -23.57 20.74 -12.81
N GLY A 75 -22.30 20.92 -13.20
CA GLY A 75 -21.93 21.65 -14.42
C GLY A 75 -22.48 20.99 -15.68
N GLY A 76 -22.41 19.67 -15.76
CA GLY A 76 -23.03 18.88 -16.82
C GLY A 76 -24.55 19.09 -16.86
N GLY A 77 -25.24 19.03 -15.72
CA GLY A 77 -26.68 19.32 -15.63
C GLY A 77 -27.02 20.74 -16.11
N ALA A 78 -26.22 21.73 -15.75
CA ALA A 78 -26.40 23.11 -16.23
C ALA A 78 -26.20 23.23 -17.75
N LEU A 79 -25.22 22.53 -18.33
CA LEU A 79 -25.02 22.47 -19.78
C LEU A 79 -26.18 21.77 -20.50
N VAL A 80 -26.72 20.69 -19.93
CA VAL A 80 -27.92 20.02 -20.44
C VAL A 80 -29.10 20.97 -20.43
N ALA A 81 -29.34 21.67 -19.32
CA ALA A 81 -30.41 22.68 -19.23
C ALA A 81 -30.21 23.79 -20.26
N CYS A 82 -28.99 24.30 -20.42
CA CYS A 82 -28.66 25.30 -21.44
C CYS A 82 -28.95 24.81 -22.86
N ALA A 83 -28.56 23.58 -23.20
CA ALA A 83 -28.84 22.97 -24.50
C ALA A 83 -30.35 22.82 -24.75
N VAL A 84 -31.11 22.36 -23.76
CA VAL A 84 -32.57 22.22 -23.86
C VAL A 84 -33.23 23.58 -24.05
N LEU A 85 -32.89 24.57 -23.23
CA LEU A 85 -33.44 25.93 -23.34
C LEU A 85 -33.07 26.58 -24.66
N GLY A 86 -31.83 26.40 -25.13
CA GLY A 86 -31.40 26.87 -26.44
C GLY A 86 -32.22 26.27 -27.58
N LEU A 87 -32.35 24.94 -27.59
CA LEU A 87 -33.10 24.23 -28.64
C LEU A 87 -34.61 24.49 -28.57
N ALA A 88 -35.15 24.77 -27.38
CA ALA A 88 -36.54 25.14 -27.19
C ALA A 88 -36.94 26.47 -27.88
N ASN A 89 -35.98 27.28 -28.35
CA ASN A 89 -36.28 28.45 -29.18
C ASN A 89 -36.71 28.08 -30.61
N VAL A 90 -36.39 26.86 -31.08
CA VAL A 90 -36.67 26.40 -32.45
C VAL A 90 -37.63 25.22 -32.50
N VAL A 91 -37.77 24.45 -31.42
CA VAL A 91 -38.72 23.31 -31.31
C VAL A 91 -39.47 23.36 -29.99
N ALA A 92 -40.55 22.57 -29.86
CA ALA A 92 -41.30 22.48 -28.61
C ALA A 92 -40.40 22.04 -27.44
N PRO A 93 -40.55 22.60 -26.22
CA PRO A 93 -39.65 22.32 -25.10
C PRO A 93 -39.50 20.84 -24.74
N TRP A 94 -40.59 20.07 -24.81
CA TRP A 94 -40.56 18.62 -24.56
C TRP A 94 -39.74 17.86 -25.61
N LEU A 95 -39.79 18.31 -26.87
CA LEU A 95 -39.04 17.73 -27.98
C LEU A 95 -37.54 18.05 -27.85
N ALA A 96 -37.21 19.28 -27.45
CA ALA A 96 -35.84 19.68 -27.14
C ALA A 96 -35.21 18.79 -26.05
N ALA A 97 -35.94 18.56 -24.96
CA ALA A 97 -35.51 17.68 -23.88
C ALA A 97 -35.28 16.24 -24.37
N LEU A 98 -36.17 15.69 -25.21
CA LEU A 98 -36.00 14.35 -25.77
C LEU A 98 -34.78 14.23 -26.68
N ILE A 99 -34.55 15.20 -27.57
CA ILE A 99 -33.41 15.19 -28.48
C ILE A 99 -32.10 15.18 -27.67
N VAL A 100 -31.98 16.09 -26.70
CA VAL A 100 -30.78 16.16 -25.85
C VAL A 100 -30.60 14.87 -25.05
N ALA A 101 -31.68 14.29 -24.52
CA ALA A 101 -31.62 13.01 -23.80
C ALA A 101 -31.11 11.87 -24.68
N VAL A 102 -31.61 11.73 -25.92
CA VAL A 102 -31.16 10.70 -26.85
C VAL A 102 -29.67 10.84 -27.16
N VAL A 103 -29.19 12.07 -27.41
CA VAL A 103 -27.76 12.33 -27.67
C VAL A 103 -26.91 11.94 -26.46
N LEU A 104 -27.32 12.33 -25.25
CA LEU A 104 -26.61 11.98 -24.02
C LEU A 104 -26.58 10.47 -23.78
N PHE A 105 -27.68 9.76 -23.97
CA PHE A 105 -27.72 8.31 -23.83
C PHE A 105 -26.85 7.59 -24.86
N ALA A 106 -26.79 8.08 -26.09
CA ALA A 106 -25.88 7.55 -27.10
C ALA A 106 -24.41 7.71 -26.69
N VAL A 107 -24.01 8.92 -26.27
CA VAL A 107 -22.66 9.20 -25.79
C VAL A 107 -22.32 8.38 -24.54
N ALA A 108 -23.24 8.31 -23.57
CA ALA A 108 -23.08 7.52 -22.35
C ALA A 108 -22.94 6.02 -22.65
N GLY A 109 -23.72 5.50 -23.60
CA GLY A 109 -23.61 4.12 -24.06
C GLY A 109 -22.23 3.81 -24.64
N ILE A 110 -21.71 4.67 -25.52
CA ILE A 110 -20.37 4.53 -26.09
C ILE A 110 -19.30 4.61 -24.99
N ALA A 111 -19.38 5.59 -24.10
CA ALA A 111 -18.45 5.76 -22.99
C ALA A 111 -18.45 4.53 -22.06
N ALA A 112 -19.62 3.98 -21.75
CA ALA A 112 -19.76 2.77 -20.94
C ALA A 112 -19.10 1.54 -21.60
N LEU A 113 -19.29 1.36 -22.91
CA LEU A 113 -18.65 0.27 -23.67
C LEU A 113 -17.12 0.40 -23.67
N VAL A 114 -16.59 1.60 -23.92
CA VAL A 114 -15.16 1.87 -23.89
C VAL A 114 -14.59 1.69 -22.48
N GLY A 115 -15.29 2.19 -21.46
CA GLY A 115 -14.92 2.03 -20.06
C GLY A 115 -14.84 0.56 -19.65
N LYS A 116 -15.86 -0.24 -20.00
CA LYS A 116 -15.88 -1.69 -19.74
C LYS A 116 -14.69 -2.40 -20.39
N LYS A 117 -14.33 -2.02 -21.62
CA LYS A 117 -13.16 -2.57 -22.32
C LYS A 117 -11.84 -2.22 -21.60
N LYS A 118 -11.68 -0.98 -21.14
CA LYS A 118 -10.47 -0.57 -20.40
C LYS A 118 -10.36 -1.24 -19.04
N VAL A 119 -11.45 -1.35 -18.28
CA VAL A 119 -11.48 -2.01 -16.97
C VAL A 119 -11.19 -3.52 -17.09
N SER A 120 -11.77 -4.19 -18.09
CA SER A 120 -11.47 -5.61 -18.34
C SER A 120 -10.01 -5.85 -18.72
N GLN A 121 -9.40 -4.95 -19.51
CA GLN A 121 -7.97 -5.04 -19.83
C GLN A 121 -7.08 -4.77 -18.62
N ALA A 122 -7.40 -3.79 -17.78
CA ALA A 122 -6.63 -3.45 -16.59
C ALA A 122 -6.72 -4.52 -15.49
N SER A 123 -7.83 -5.27 -15.42
CA SER A 123 -8.03 -6.32 -14.43
C SER A 123 -7.50 -7.69 -14.85
N ALA A 124 -7.17 -7.89 -16.14
CA ALA A 124 -6.63 -9.16 -16.63
C ALA A 124 -5.32 -9.60 -15.95
N PRO A 125 -4.32 -8.72 -15.72
CA PRO A 125 -3.09 -9.10 -15.01
C PRO A 125 -3.33 -9.45 -13.53
N VAL A 126 -4.22 -8.71 -12.86
CA VAL A 126 -4.55 -8.94 -11.45
C VAL A 126 -5.27 -10.28 -11.28
N GLN A 127 -6.19 -10.61 -12.19
CA GLN A 127 -6.90 -11.88 -12.17
C GLN A 127 -5.95 -13.07 -12.43
N ALA A 128 -4.98 -12.93 -13.33
CA ALA A 128 -4.00 -13.97 -13.60
C ALA A 128 -3.16 -14.31 -12.36
N THR A 129 -2.69 -13.29 -11.63
CA THR A 129 -1.94 -13.48 -10.38
C THR A 129 -2.80 -14.11 -9.27
N VAL A 130 -4.05 -13.70 -9.14
CA VAL A 130 -4.97 -14.29 -8.14
C VAL A 130 -5.29 -15.75 -8.51
N GLN A 131 -5.39 -16.08 -9.80
CA GLN A 131 -5.62 -17.44 -10.26
C GLN A 131 -4.41 -18.34 -10.03
N SER A 132 -3.18 -17.88 -10.29
CA SER A 132 -1.97 -18.66 -10.01
C SER A 132 -1.82 -18.95 -8.52
N VAL A 133 -2.05 -17.96 -7.65
CA VAL A 133 -2.02 -18.16 -6.18
C VAL A 133 -3.08 -19.16 -5.72
N LYS A 134 -4.27 -19.14 -6.31
CA LYS A 134 -5.31 -20.15 -5.99
C LYS A 134 -4.92 -21.55 -6.45
N ALA A 135 -4.36 -21.68 -7.65
CA ALA A 135 -3.91 -22.96 -8.19
C ALA A 135 -2.79 -23.58 -7.33
N ASP A 136 -1.87 -22.74 -6.83
CA ASP A 136 -0.79 -23.18 -5.92
C ASP A 136 -1.37 -23.67 -4.58
N VAL A 137 -2.36 -22.96 -4.02
CA VAL A 137 -3.04 -23.37 -2.78
C VAL A 137 -3.83 -24.66 -2.96
N GLU A 138 -4.49 -24.85 -4.10
CA GLU A 138 -5.24 -26.07 -4.41
C GLU A 138 -4.31 -27.27 -4.57
N THR A 139 -3.16 -27.09 -5.24
CA THR A 139 -2.12 -28.12 -5.38
C THR A 139 -1.56 -28.56 -4.02
N ILE A 140 -1.31 -27.61 -3.11
CA ILE A 140 -0.85 -27.91 -1.75
C ILE A 140 -1.93 -28.67 -0.96
N LYS A 141 -3.19 -28.30 -1.13
CA LYS A 141 -4.32 -28.95 -0.46
C LYS A 141 -4.57 -30.38 -0.95
N ASP A 142 -4.43 -30.64 -2.25
CA ASP A 142 -4.58 -31.97 -2.83
C ASP A 142 -3.39 -32.89 -2.51
N GLY A 143 -2.18 -32.33 -2.43
CA GLY A 143 -0.99 -33.06 -1.97
C GLY A 143 -1.11 -33.53 -0.51
N ALA A 144 -1.68 -32.70 0.37
CA ALA A 144 -1.90 -33.04 1.77
C ALA A 144 -2.99 -34.10 2.00
N HIS A 145 -3.88 -34.33 1.02
CA HIS A 145 -4.93 -35.34 1.12
C HIS A 145 -4.53 -36.72 0.57
N ARG A 146 -3.39 -36.84 -0.12
CA ARG A 146 -2.92 -38.09 -0.72
C ARG A 146 -1.99 -38.92 0.18
N GLU A 147 -1.54 -38.38 1.31
CA GLU A 147 -0.65 -39.06 2.27
C GLU A 147 -1.35 -39.65 3.51
N HIS A 148 -2.69 -39.74 3.50
CA HIS A 148 -3.48 -40.47 4.50
C HIS A 148 -4.27 -41.59 3.84
#